data_AF-I6ZXP6-F1
#
_entry.id   AF-I6ZXP6-F1
#
_cell.length_a   1.000
_cell.length_b   1.000
_cell.length_c   1.000
_cell.angle_alpha   90.00
_cell.angle_beta   90.00
_cell.angle_gamma   90.00
#
_symmetry.space_group_name_H-M   'P 1'
#
loop_
_entity.id
_entity.type
_entity.pdbx_description
1 polymer ?
#
loop_
_entity_poly.entity_id
_entity_poly.type
_entity_poly.pdbx_seq_one_letter_code
_entity_poly.pdbx_strand_id
1 'polypeptide(L)'
;MEITINFNLSDDDEIELSKIIGVERQELPSAIAPFSVAAIEELVTMFLGKKVFSRGSDILEYRLFLLIVHAFNGQIPDEQEVSKLFQTTTTGSRSLIRAVMSKYQYQLKSFIERTLINLLDSAVVSEERDCLFLSVHNLNLVDELNRELSEIDTNLPPVQKKRGSVSTYIVFPSSYNRLCERFGVTPKQLVENE
;
A
#
# COMPACT_ATOMS: atom_id res chain seq x y z
N MET A 1 12.85 -5.87 -24.47
CA MET A 1 12.11 -6.85 -25.30
C MET A 1 10.71 -6.32 -25.47
N GLU A 2 10.19 -6.32 -26.68
CA GLU A 2 8.82 -5.89 -26.96
C GLU A 2 7.91 -7.14 -27.02
N ILE A 3 6.77 -7.10 -26.33
CA ILE A 3 5.78 -8.17 -26.30
C ILE A 3 4.42 -7.52 -26.54
N THR A 4 3.65 -8.05 -27.50
CA THR A 4 2.26 -7.65 -27.74
C THR A 4 1.32 -8.73 -27.23
N ILE A 5 0.35 -8.35 -26.40
CA ILE A 5 -0.67 -9.26 -25.85
C ILE A 5 -2.02 -8.84 -26.42
N ASN A 6 -2.73 -9.80 -27.01
CA ASN A 6 -4.10 -9.59 -27.46
C ASN A 6 -5.03 -10.41 -26.55
N PHE A 7 -6.04 -9.76 -25.99
CA PHE A 7 -7.03 -10.40 -25.13
C PHE A 7 -8.42 -9.97 -25.57
N ASN A 8 -9.32 -10.93 -25.74
CA ASN A 8 -10.70 -10.67 -26.13
C ASN A 8 -11.58 -10.86 -24.91
N LEU A 9 -12.19 -9.78 -24.43
CA LEU A 9 -13.22 -9.81 -23.39
C LEU A 9 -14.59 -9.67 -24.02
N SER A 10 -15.60 -10.25 -23.39
CA SER A 10 -16.99 -9.93 -23.72
C SER A 10 -17.32 -8.51 -23.25
N ASP A 11 -18.33 -7.87 -23.85
CA ASP A 11 -18.79 -6.55 -23.39
C ASP A 11 -19.17 -6.56 -21.90
N ASP A 12 -19.80 -7.64 -21.43
CA ASP A 12 -20.20 -7.79 -20.03
C ASP A 12 -18.98 -7.91 -19.10
N ASP A 13 -17.96 -8.67 -19.49
CA ASP A 13 -16.73 -8.81 -18.71
C ASP A 13 -15.92 -7.49 -18.68
N GLU A 14 -15.89 -6.73 -19.78
CA GLU A 14 -15.24 -5.41 -19.78
C GLU A 14 -15.93 -4.43 -18.82
N ILE A 15 -17.26 -4.43 -18.82
CA ILE A 15 -18.06 -3.59 -17.91
C ILE A 15 -17.82 -4.00 -16.45
N GLU A 16 -17.78 -5.29 -16.16
CA GLU A 16 -17.57 -5.74 -14.79
C GLU A 16 -16.13 -5.51 -14.33
N LEU A 17 -15.15 -5.79 -15.19
CA LEU A 17 -13.75 -5.56 -14.89
C LEU A 17 -13.46 -4.07 -14.69
N SER A 18 -14.04 -3.17 -15.48
CA SER A 18 -13.85 -1.72 -15.30
C SER A 18 -14.37 -1.25 -13.94
N LYS A 19 -15.49 -1.82 -13.44
CA LYS A 19 -15.98 -1.53 -12.07
C LYS A 19 -15.06 -2.08 -10.99
N ILE A 20 -14.51 -3.28 -11.16
CA ILE A 20 -13.59 -3.89 -10.20
C ILE A 20 -12.32 -3.06 -10.07
N ILE A 21 -11.76 -2.63 -11.20
CA ILE A 21 -10.55 -1.80 -11.27
C ILE A 21 -10.84 -0.34 -10.87
N GLY A 22 -12.08 0.14 -11.07
CA GLY A 22 -12.50 1.49 -10.72
C GLY A 22 -12.16 2.54 -11.79
N VAL A 23 -12.15 2.15 -13.06
CA VAL A 23 -11.85 3.02 -14.22
C VAL A 23 -13.00 3.02 -15.22
N GLU A 24 -13.00 4.00 -16.13
CA GLU A 24 -13.92 3.98 -17.26
C GLU A 24 -13.55 2.86 -18.25
N ARG A 25 -14.53 2.31 -18.96
CA ARG A 25 -14.32 1.20 -19.92
C ARG A 25 -13.23 1.52 -20.96
N GLN A 26 -13.18 2.77 -21.42
CA GLN A 26 -12.18 3.23 -22.40
C GLN A 26 -10.74 3.27 -21.85
N GLU A 27 -10.57 3.38 -20.54
CA GLU A 27 -9.27 3.42 -19.86
C GLU A 27 -8.81 2.03 -19.41
N LEU A 28 -9.69 1.02 -19.52
CA LEU A 28 -9.44 -0.34 -19.07
C LEU A 28 -8.15 -0.94 -19.66
N PRO A 29 -7.85 -0.82 -20.98
CA PRO A 29 -6.62 -1.37 -21.54
C PRO A 29 -5.35 -0.80 -20.88
N SER A 30 -5.30 0.51 -20.67
CA SER A 30 -4.18 1.16 -19.98
C SER A 30 -4.10 0.78 -18.51
N ALA A 31 -5.24 0.62 -17.84
CA ALA A 31 -5.30 0.26 -16.43
C ALA A 31 -4.83 -1.18 -16.17
N ILE A 32 -5.13 -2.13 -17.07
CA ILE A 32 -4.73 -3.54 -16.93
C ILE A 32 -3.31 -3.83 -17.43
N ALA A 33 -2.75 -2.96 -18.27
CA ALA A 33 -1.42 -3.19 -18.87
C ALA A 33 -0.33 -3.48 -17.82
N PRO A 34 -0.22 -2.75 -16.69
CA PRO A 34 0.79 -3.06 -15.67
C PRO A 34 0.57 -4.40 -14.96
N PHE A 35 -0.67 -4.87 -14.84
CA PHE A 35 -0.99 -6.20 -14.31
C PHE A 35 -0.48 -7.29 -15.25
N SER A 36 -0.56 -7.07 -16.57
CA SER A 36 -0.01 -7.99 -17.56
C SER A 36 1.52 -8.09 -17.49
N VAL A 37 2.20 -6.95 -17.23
CA VAL A 37 3.65 -6.92 -17.02
C VAL A 37 4.02 -7.75 -15.79
N ALA A 38 3.32 -7.55 -14.67
CA ALA A 38 3.52 -8.36 -13.46
C ALA A 38 3.30 -9.86 -13.71
N ALA A 39 2.24 -10.24 -14.41
CA ALA A 39 1.94 -11.64 -14.71
C ALA A 39 3.00 -12.29 -15.62
N ILE A 40 3.48 -11.57 -16.65
CA ILE A 40 4.56 -12.06 -17.52
C ILE A 40 5.86 -12.19 -16.74
N GLU A 41 6.20 -11.21 -15.90
CA GLU A 41 7.41 -11.28 -15.08
C GLU A 41 7.37 -12.46 -14.10
N GLU A 42 6.21 -12.76 -13.51
CA GLU A 42 6.00 -13.96 -12.69
C GLU A 42 6.41 -15.23 -13.45
N LEU A 43 5.84 -15.42 -14.64
CA LEU A 43 6.11 -16.59 -15.49
C LEU A 43 7.57 -16.65 -15.95
N VAL A 44 8.13 -15.54 -16.43
CA VAL A 44 9.53 -15.50 -16.90
C VAL A 44 10.49 -15.82 -15.76
N THR A 45 10.24 -15.29 -14.55
CA THR A 45 11.07 -15.56 -13.38
C THR A 45 11.01 -17.05 -12.99
N MET A 46 9.84 -17.67 -13.08
CA MET A 46 9.67 -19.10 -12.87
C MET A 46 10.40 -19.93 -13.93
N PHE A 47 10.21 -19.62 -15.21
CA PHE A 47 10.82 -20.38 -16.32
C PHE A 47 12.35 -20.33 -16.30
N LEU A 48 12.92 -19.22 -15.85
CA LEU A 48 14.36 -19.07 -15.66
C LEU A 48 14.89 -19.76 -14.38
N GLY A 49 14.02 -20.38 -13.58
CA GLY A 49 14.40 -21.02 -12.31
C GLY A 49 14.84 -20.04 -11.22
N LYS A 50 14.64 -18.73 -11.41
CA LYS A 50 15.02 -17.69 -10.43
C LYS A 50 14.10 -17.68 -9.22
N LYS A 51 12.85 -18.11 -9.40
CA LYS A 51 11.88 -18.35 -8.33
C LYS A 51 11.25 -19.72 -8.52
N VAL A 52 11.34 -20.54 -7.48
CA VAL A 52 10.65 -21.82 -7.39
C VAL A 52 9.64 -21.72 -6.26
N PHE A 53 8.36 -21.84 -6.60
CA PHE A 53 7.28 -21.79 -5.62
C PHE A 53 7.00 -23.19 -5.10
N SER A 54 7.02 -23.33 -3.77
CA SER A 54 6.80 -24.62 -3.11
C SER A 54 5.40 -24.75 -2.52
N ARG A 55 4.76 -23.61 -2.24
CA ARG A 55 3.41 -23.51 -1.66
C ARG A 55 2.59 -22.51 -2.45
N GLY A 56 1.27 -22.69 -2.48
CA GLY A 56 0.37 -21.72 -3.11
C GLY A 56 0.53 -20.30 -2.54
N SER A 57 0.85 -20.17 -1.24
CA SER A 57 1.13 -18.87 -0.61
C SER A 57 2.34 -18.17 -1.21
N ASP A 58 3.40 -18.91 -1.60
CA ASP A 58 4.60 -18.31 -2.20
C ASP A 58 4.25 -17.59 -3.52
N ILE A 59 3.31 -18.15 -4.29
CA ILE A 59 2.81 -17.58 -5.54
C ILE A 59 2.07 -16.28 -5.26
N LEU A 60 1.11 -16.30 -4.32
CA LEU A 60 0.31 -15.12 -3.99
C LEU A 60 1.18 -13.98 -3.45
N GLU A 61 2.16 -14.30 -2.60
CA GLU A 61 3.11 -13.33 -2.07
C GLU A 61 3.96 -12.69 -3.18
N TYR A 62 4.51 -13.51 -4.09
CA TYR A 62 5.30 -12.97 -5.20
C TYR A 62 4.46 -12.17 -6.19
N ARG A 63 3.23 -12.62 -6.44
CA ARG A 63 2.28 -11.89 -7.29
C ARG A 63 1.97 -10.52 -6.72
N LEU A 64 1.61 -10.43 -5.44
CA LEU A 64 1.34 -9.14 -4.81
C LEU A 64 2.59 -8.25 -4.80
N PHE A 65 3.79 -8.82 -4.58
CA PHE A 65 5.04 -8.08 -4.74
C PHE A 65 5.18 -7.47 -6.14
N LEU A 66 4.97 -8.24 -7.21
CA LEU A 66 5.07 -7.72 -8.58
C LEU A 66 3.96 -6.71 -8.90
N LEU A 67 2.76 -6.89 -8.36
CA LEU A 67 1.68 -5.91 -8.48
C LEU A 67 2.02 -4.59 -7.78
N ILE A 68 2.70 -4.62 -6.62
CA ILE A 68 3.18 -3.40 -5.96
C ILE A 68 4.15 -2.64 -6.87
N VAL A 69 5.08 -3.37 -7.50
CA VAL A 69 6.10 -2.79 -8.38
C VAL A 69 5.47 -2.18 -9.63
N HIS A 70 4.55 -2.89 -10.27
CA HIS A 70 4.06 -2.51 -11.61
C HIS A 70 2.69 -1.85 -11.60
N ALA A 71 1.73 -2.39 -10.85
CA ALA A 71 0.32 -2.02 -10.94
C ALA A 71 -0.14 -1.00 -9.88
N PHE A 72 0.48 -0.98 -8.70
CA PHE A 72 0.17 0.00 -7.64
C PHE A 72 1.09 1.22 -7.65
N ASN A 73 1.79 1.47 -8.77
CA ASN A 73 2.69 2.62 -8.92
C ASN A 73 3.73 2.75 -7.78
N GLY A 74 4.18 1.62 -7.22
CA GLY A 74 5.10 1.60 -6.10
C GLY A 74 4.50 2.07 -4.77
N GLN A 75 3.20 1.91 -4.58
CA GLN A 75 2.51 2.10 -3.31
C GLN A 75 2.10 0.76 -2.70
N ILE A 76 2.08 0.67 -1.38
CA ILE A 76 1.56 -0.50 -0.69
C ILE A 76 0.02 -0.41 -0.73
N PRO A 77 -0.66 -1.35 -1.40
CA PRO A 77 -2.11 -1.32 -1.52
C PRO A 77 -2.80 -1.53 -0.18
N ASP A 78 -4.06 -1.13 -0.11
CA ASP A 78 -4.90 -1.38 1.04
C ASP A 78 -5.54 -2.78 1.02
N GLU A 79 -6.20 -3.11 2.13
CA GLU A 79 -6.78 -4.43 2.31
C GLU A 79 -7.99 -4.67 1.41
N GLN A 80 -8.71 -3.62 0.98
CA GLN A 80 -9.83 -3.73 0.05
C GLN A 80 -9.35 -3.95 -1.38
N GLU A 81 -8.33 -3.22 -1.83
CA GLU A 81 -7.69 -3.41 -3.15
C GLU A 81 -7.18 -4.84 -3.29
N VAL A 82 -6.46 -5.34 -2.30
CA VAL A 82 -5.98 -6.73 -2.29
C VAL A 82 -7.15 -7.72 -2.22
N SER A 83 -8.19 -7.46 -1.43
CA SER A 83 -9.37 -8.35 -1.35
C SER A 83 -10.08 -8.47 -2.69
N LYS A 84 -10.26 -7.37 -3.42
CA LYS A 84 -10.92 -7.36 -4.73
C LYS A 84 -10.13 -8.18 -5.76
N LEU A 85 -8.81 -8.04 -5.79
CA LEU A 85 -7.95 -8.71 -6.76
C LEU A 85 -7.72 -10.18 -6.44
N PHE A 86 -7.52 -10.52 -5.17
CA PHE A 86 -7.19 -11.87 -4.74
C PHE A 86 -8.41 -12.68 -4.27
N GLN A 87 -9.59 -12.06 -4.23
CA GLN A 87 -10.84 -12.67 -3.75
C GLN A 87 -10.69 -13.24 -2.32
N THR A 88 -9.99 -12.50 -1.46
CA THR A 88 -9.69 -12.86 -0.08
C THR A 88 -10.52 -12.05 0.91
N THR A 89 -10.67 -12.57 2.13
CA THR A 89 -11.23 -11.78 3.24
C THR A 89 -10.28 -10.65 3.64
N THR A 90 -10.78 -9.58 4.27
CA THR A 90 -9.94 -8.47 4.76
C THR A 90 -8.79 -8.94 5.64
N THR A 91 -9.04 -9.92 6.53
CA THR A 91 -8.00 -10.51 7.38
C THR A 91 -6.95 -11.29 6.58
N GLY A 92 -7.39 -12.02 5.55
CA GLY A 92 -6.48 -12.71 4.62
C GLY A 92 -5.61 -11.72 3.84
N SER A 93 -6.22 -10.66 3.30
CA SER A 93 -5.54 -9.58 2.57
C SER A 93 -4.50 -8.88 3.45
N ARG A 94 -4.85 -8.54 4.70
CA ARG A 94 -3.91 -7.97 5.66
C ARG A 94 -2.72 -8.88 5.93
N SER A 95 -2.99 -10.18 6.08
CA SER A 95 -1.94 -11.18 6.34
C SER A 95 -1.02 -11.35 5.13
N LEU A 96 -1.57 -11.30 3.91
CA LEU A 96 -0.81 -11.35 2.67
C LEU A 96 0.09 -10.11 2.52
N ILE A 97 -0.45 -8.90 2.74
CA ILE A 97 0.33 -7.66 2.72
C ILE A 97 1.50 -7.73 3.71
N ARG A 98 1.23 -8.16 4.95
CA ARG A 98 2.27 -8.33 5.99
C ARG A 98 3.36 -9.31 5.56
N ALA A 99 2.96 -10.47 5.02
CA ALA A 99 3.89 -11.49 4.55
C ALA A 99 4.79 -10.96 3.43
N VAL A 100 4.22 -10.20 2.49
CA VAL A 100 4.95 -9.57 1.38
C VAL A 100 5.91 -8.49 1.88
N MET A 101 5.44 -7.58 2.74
CA MET A 101 6.28 -6.55 3.33
C MET A 101 7.46 -7.15 4.10
N SER A 102 7.26 -8.25 4.84
CA SER A 102 8.33 -8.93 5.58
C SER A 102 9.30 -9.68 4.66
N LYS A 103 8.79 -10.49 3.72
CA LYS A 103 9.60 -11.34 2.84
C LYS A 103 10.41 -10.54 1.82
N TYR A 104 9.88 -9.41 1.36
CA TYR A 104 10.49 -8.54 0.35
C TYR A 104 10.89 -7.17 0.91
N GLN A 105 11.12 -7.06 2.22
CA GLN A 105 11.38 -5.79 2.91
C GLN A 105 12.45 -4.91 2.24
N TYR A 106 13.54 -5.51 1.76
CA TYR A 106 14.63 -4.76 1.14
C TYR A 106 14.24 -4.22 -0.23
N GLN A 107 13.54 -5.03 -1.03
CA GLN A 107 13.04 -4.62 -2.34
C GLN A 107 11.89 -3.61 -2.22
N LEU A 108 11.09 -3.72 -1.17
CA LEU A 108 9.93 -2.88 -0.93
C LEU A 108 10.23 -1.60 -0.15
N LYS A 109 11.44 -1.45 0.41
CA LYS A 109 11.79 -0.32 1.29
C LYS A 109 11.36 1.04 0.73
N SER A 110 11.77 1.36 -0.50
CA SER A 110 11.44 2.65 -1.12
C SER A 110 9.93 2.83 -1.39
N PHE A 111 9.21 1.74 -1.66
CA PHE A 111 7.76 1.77 -1.87
C PHE A 111 6.99 1.95 -0.56
N ILE A 112 7.46 1.31 0.51
CA ILE A 112 6.95 1.50 1.87
C ILE A 112 7.16 2.97 2.29
N GLU A 113 8.39 3.47 2.20
CA GLU A 113 8.74 4.86 2.54
C GLU A 113 7.87 5.87 1.76
N ARG A 114 7.74 5.68 0.44
CA ARG A 114 6.88 6.53 -0.39
C ARG A 114 5.42 6.50 0.06
N THR A 115 4.90 5.33 0.44
CA THR A 115 3.53 5.19 0.92
C THR A 115 3.34 5.91 2.26
N LEU A 116 4.32 5.80 3.17
CA LEU A 116 4.31 6.51 4.45
C LEU A 116 4.41 8.04 4.26
N ILE A 117 5.24 8.51 3.34
CA ILE A 117 5.34 9.93 2.96
C ILE A 117 3.98 10.45 2.51
N ASN A 118 3.34 9.79 1.55
CA ASN A 118 2.02 10.18 1.07
C ASN A 118 0.98 10.20 2.20
N LEU A 119 1.07 9.26 3.12
CA LEU A 119 0.19 9.20 4.28
C LEU A 119 0.40 10.41 5.21
N LEU A 120 1.64 10.75 5.54
CA LEU A 120 1.98 11.92 6.37
C LEU A 120 1.61 13.24 5.69
N ASP A 121 1.79 13.33 4.37
CA ASP A 121 1.37 14.48 3.56
C ASP A 121 -0.16 14.64 3.52
N SER A 122 -0.91 13.54 3.62
CA SER A 122 -2.38 13.57 3.66
C SER A 122 -2.96 13.96 5.03
N ALA A 123 -2.14 14.07 6.07
CA ALA A 123 -2.58 14.30 7.45
C ALA A 123 -3.44 15.57 7.59
N VAL A 124 -4.53 15.52 8.36
CA VAL A 124 -5.40 16.68 8.58
C VAL A 124 -5.25 17.15 10.03
N VAL A 125 -4.97 18.43 10.22
CA VAL A 125 -4.90 19.04 11.56
C VAL A 125 -6.28 18.98 12.23
N SER A 126 -6.34 18.58 13.50
CA SER A 126 -7.58 18.58 14.28
C SER A 126 -8.15 19.99 14.43
N GLU A 127 -9.46 20.11 14.66
CA GLU A 127 -10.10 21.42 14.90
C GLU A 127 -9.50 22.14 16.12
N GLU A 128 -9.16 21.37 17.17
CA GLU A 128 -8.51 21.83 18.41
C GLU A 128 -7.00 22.10 18.22
N ARG A 129 -6.43 21.75 17.06
CA ARG A 129 -5.00 21.87 16.69
C ARG A 129 -4.04 21.21 17.68
N ASP A 130 -4.50 20.20 18.39
CA ASP A 130 -3.76 19.42 19.38
C ASP A 130 -3.12 18.14 18.80
N CYS A 131 -3.62 17.68 17.65
CA CYS A 131 -3.17 16.46 16.98
C CYS A 131 -3.44 16.49 15.47
N LEU A 132 -2.96 15.46 14.77
CA LEU A 132 -3.29 15.23 13.36
C LEU A 132 -4.05 13.93 13.17
N PHE A 133 -4.92 13.93 12.17
CA PHE A 133 -5.69 12.78 11.73
C PHE A 133 -5.14 12.21 10.42
N LEU A 134 -4.90 10.90 10.41
CA LEU A 134 -4.55 10.10 9.22
C LEU A 134 -5.74 9.22 8.83
N SER A 135 -6.11 9.19 7.54
CA SER A 135 -7.04 8.17 7.04
C SER A 135 -6.23 6.97 6.55
N VAL A 136 -6.26 5.88 7.31
CA VAL A 136 -5.46 4.68 7.04
C VAL A 136 -6.36 3.49 6.78
N HIS A 137 -6.25 2.92 5.57
CA HIS A 137 -7.01 1.74 5.12
C HIS A 137 -6.18 0.45 5.12
N ASN A 138 -4.90 0.53 5.50
CA ASN A 138 -3.97 -0.58 5.64
C ASN A 138 -3.33 -0.58 7.03
N LEU A 139 -3.69 -1.54 7.88
CA LEU A 139 -3.16 -1.58 9.25
C LEU A 139 -1.66 -1.87 9.32
N ASN A 140 -1.10 -2.52 8.31
CA ASN A 140 0.34 -2.77 8.28
C ASN A 140 1.14 -1.46 8.17
N LEU A 141 0.56 -0.40 7.59
CA LEU A 141 1.19 0.93 7.58
C LEU A 141 1.17 1.61 8.94
N VAL A 142 0.15 1.35 9.77
CA VAL A 142 0.13 1.84 11.16
C VAL A 142 1.20 1.15 11.99
N ASP A 143 1.33 -0.18 11.83
CA ASP A 143 2.40 -0.95 12.46
C ASP A 143 3.78 -0.44 12.03
N GLU A 144 3.95 -0.11 10.75
CA GLU A 144 5.20 0.44 10.19
C GLU A 144 5.52 1.83 10.75
N LEU A 145 4.56 2.76 10.80
CA LEU A 145 4.75 4.06 11.44
C LEU A 145 5.18 3.92 12.91
N ASN A 146 4.56 3.00 13.64
CA ASN A 146 4.91 2.74 15.03
C ASN A 146 6.30 2.08 15.17
N ARG A 147 6.71 1.23 14.22
CA ARG A 147 8.07 0.69 14.17
C ARG A 147 9.10 1.82 14.00
N GLU A 148 8.87 2.72 13.04
CA GLU A 148 9.76 3.85 12.79
C GLU A 148 9.82 4.81 13.99
N LEU A 149 8.70 5.09 14.66
CA LEU A 149 8.70 5.84 15.92
C LEU A 149 9.55 5.15 17.00
N SER A 150 9.40 3.84 17.16
CA SER A 150 10.17 3.06 18.12
C SER A 150 11.67 3.03 17.80
N GLU A 151 12.06 3.12 16.54
CA GLU A 151 13.46 3.23 16.10
C GLU A 151 14.02 4.65 16.34
N ILE A 152 13.18 5.69 16.27
CA ILE A 152 13.57 7.07 16.54
C ILE A 152 13.71 7.33 18.05
N ASP A 153 12.66 7.10 18.83
CA ASP A 153 12.60 7.29 20.27
C ASP A 153 11.41 6.53 20.88
N THR A 154 11.70 5.62 21.80
CA THR A 154 10.71 4.75 22.45
C THR A 154 9.74 5.48 23.39
N ASN A 155 9.98 6.76 23.70
CA ASN A 155 9.08 7.59 24.51
C ASN A 155 8.06 8.37 23.67
N LEU A 156 8.14 8.31 22.33
CA LEU A 156 7.17 8.99 21.47
C LEU A 156 5.80 8.31 21.55
N PRO A 157 4.70 9.08 21.60
CA PRO A 157 3.37 8.51 21.62
C PRO A 157 3.08 7.78 20.29
N PRO A 158 2.54 6.55 20.32
CA PRO A 158 2.29 5.81 19.10
C PRO A 158 1.13 6.40 18.29
N VAL A 159 1.05 6.02 17.02
CA VAL A 159 -0.12 6.24 16.16
C VAL A 159 -1.26 5.36 16.67
N GLN A 160 -2.40 5.97 17.01
CA GLN A 160 -3.52 5.30 17.67
C GLN A 160 -4.83 5.47 16.90
N LYS A 161 -5.71 4.48 16.97
CA LYS A 161 -7.03 4.58 16.33
C LYS A 161 -7.90 5.64 17.03
N LYS A 162 -8.47 6.57 16.28
CA LYS A 162 -9.46 7.54 16.82
C LYS A 162 -10.73 6.79 17.21
N ARG A 163 -11.13 6.91 18.48
CA ARG A 163 -12.35 6.28 19.00
C ARG A 163 -13.58 6.77 18.22
N GLY A 164 -14.48 5.85 17.86
CA GLY A 164 -15.68 6.16 17.07
C GLY A 164 -15.42 6.37 15.58
N SER A 165 -14.20 6.15 15.08
CA SER A 165 -13.88 6.20 13.66
C SER A 165 -13.64 4.82 13.06
N VAL A 166 -13.85 4.70 11.74
CA VAL A 166 -13.60 3.45 11.01
C VAL A 166 -12.10 3.30 10.68
N SER A 167 -11.53 4.31 10.01
CA SER A 167 -10.17 4.31 9.45
C SER A 167 -9.33 5.53 9.87
N THR A 168 -9.78 6.31 10.86
CA THR A 168 -9.05 7.51 11.28
C THR A 168 -8.09 7.19 12.43
N TYR A 169 -6.85 7.63 12.29
CA TYR A 169 -5.79 7.48 13.28
C TYR A 169 -5.30 8.84 13.75
N ILE A 170 -4.92 8.91 15.02
CA ILE A 170 -4.38 10.08 15.70
C ILE A 170 -2.86 9.96 15.71
N VAL A 171 -2.19 11.02 15.30
CA VAL A 171 -0.75 11.21 15.49
C VAL A 171 -0.55 12.50 16.26
N PHE A 172 0.14 12.41 17.39
CA PHE A 172 0.47 13.59 18.18
C PHE A 172 1.59 14.41 17.51
N PRO A 173 1.66 15.72 17.78
CA PRO A 173 2.59 16.62 17.10
C PRO A 173 4.05 16.18 17.23
N SER A 174 4.45 15.71 18.42
CA SER A 174 5.81 15.20 18.67
C SER A 174 6.18 14.04 17.75
N SER A 175 5.31 13.04 17.64
CA SER A 175 5.51 11.87 16.76
C SER A 175 5.44 12.25 15.29
N TYR A 176 4.48 13.11 14.91
CA TYR A 176 4.31 13.54 13.52
C TYR A 176 5.55 14.31 13.03
N ASN A 177 6.07 15.25 13.82
CA ASN A 177 7.25 16.03 13.47
C ASN A 177 8.49 15.13 13.32
N ARG A 178 8.66 14.14 14.20
CA ARG A 178 9.77 13.17 14.11
C ARG A 178 9.67 12.27 12.88
N LEU A 179 8.47 11.81 12.54
CA LEU A 179 8.22 11.08 11.30
C LEU A 179 8.49 11.97 10.07
N CYS A 180 8.05 13.23 10.09
CA CYS A 180 8.32 14.17 9.01
C CYS A 180 9.82 14.42 8.83
N GLU A 181 10.56 14.61 9.91
CA GLU A 181 12.02 14.74 9.90
C GLU A 181 12.70 13.49 9.32
N ARG A 182 12.28 12.30 9.78
CA ARG A 182 12.79 10.99 9.32
C ARG A 182 12.62 10.80 7.81
N PHE A 183 11.48 11.22 7.27
CA PHE A 183 11.10 11.00 5.87
C PHE A 183 11.31 12.22 4.95
N GLY A 184 11.81 13.34 5.48
CA GLY A 184 12.00 14.58 4.71
C GLY A 184 10.70 15.24 4.25
N VAL A 185 9.60 15.05 4.99
CA VAL A 185 8.29 15.64 4.72
C VAL A 185 8.20 17.01 5.39
N THR A 186 7.57 17.99 4.74
CA THR A 186 7.34 19.31 5.36
C THR A 186 6.18 19.21 6.36
N PRO A 187 6.41 19.42 7.67
CA PRO A 187 5.37 19.25 8.66
C PRO A 187 4.28 20.31 8.49
N LYS A 188 3.02 19.89 8.58
CA LYS A 188 1.88 20.80 8.65
C LYS A 188 1.92 21.58 9.97
N GLN A 189 1.76 22.90 9.88
CA GLN A 189 1.82 23.78 11.04
C GLN A 189 0.62 23.55 11.96
N LEU A 190 0.90 23.04 13.15
CA LEU A 190 0.07 23.18 14.33
C LEU A 190 0.54 24.44 15.04
N VAL A 191 -0.36 25.34 15.42
CA VAL A 191 0.02 26.67 15.91
C VAL A 191 0.92 26.54 17.12
N GLU A 192 2.07 27.23 17.10
CA GLU A 192 2.87 27.53 18.28
C GLU A 192 1.99 28.38 19.21
N ASN A 193 1.49 27.80 20.29
CA ASN A 193 1.04 28.62 21.40
C ASN A 193 2.30 29.16 22.09
N GLU A 194 2.51 30.47 21.95
CA GLU A 194 3.38 31.30 22.79
C GLU A 194 3.10 31.07 24.29
#